data_AF-A0A928VG51-F1
#
_entry.id   AF-A0A928VG51-F1
#
_cell.length_a   1.000
_cell.length_b   1.000
_cell.length_c   1.000
_cell.angle_alpha   90.00
_cell.angle_beta   90.00
_cell.angle_gamma   90.00
#
_symmetry.space_group_name_H-M   'P 1'
#
loop_
_entity.id
_entity.type
_entity.pdbx_description
1 polymer ?
#
loop_
_entity_poly.entity_id
_entity_poly.type
_entity_poly.pdbx_seq_one_letter_code
_entity_poly.pdbx_strand_id
1 'polypeptide(L)' 'MKRRILIVDDEALLRELVQACLEDLAGWETQIASSGEECLQVLQKESVNA' A
#
# COMPACT_ATOMS: atom_id res chain seq x y z
N MET A 1 2.10 1.58 -17.82
CA MET A 1 2.44 0.64 -16.72
C MET A 1 1.72 1.11 -15.47
N LYS A 2 0.98 0.22 -14.80
CA LYS A 2 0.43 0.53 -13.47
C LYS A 2 1.55 0.41 -12.44
N ARG A 3 1.72 1.41 -11.59
CA ARG A 3 2.64 1.33 -10.45
C ARG A 3 1.99 0.51 -9.35
N ARG A 4 2.80 -0.22 -8.58
CA ARG A 4 2.37 -0.95 -7.39
C ARG A 4 3.02 -0.32 -6.16
N ILE A 5 2.19 0.13 -5.21
CA ILE A 5 2.60 0.85 -4.01
C ILE A 5 2.21 0.04 -2.77
N LEU A 6 3.12 -0.09 -1.80
CA LEU A 6 2.81 -0.60 -0.47
C LEU A 6 2.60 0.58 0.49
N ILE A 7 1.41 0.67 1.07
CA ILE A 7 1.04 1.68 2.06
C ILE A 7 1.18 1.05 3.44
N VAL A 8 1.98 1.66 4.31
CA VAL A 8 2.19 1.21 5.69
C VAL A 8 1.80 2.34 6.63
N ASP A 9 0.71 2.16 7.35
CA ASP A 9 0.16 3.16 8.28
C ASP A 9 -0.68 2.43 9.32
N ASP A 10 -0.56 2.77 10.61
CA ASP A 10 -1.31 2.13 11.70
C ASP A 10 -2.73 2.68 11.82
N GLU A 11 -3.01 3.87 11.29
CA GLU A 11 -4.33 4.50 11.31
C GLU A 11 -5.19 4.02 10.12
N ALA A 12 -6.26 3.28 10.43
CA ALA A 12 -7.10 2.65 9.41
C ALA A 12 -7.78 3.65 8.45
N LEU A 13 -8.34 4.74 8.97
CA LEU A 13 -9.05 5.74 8.16
C LEU A 13 -8.09 6.46 7.20
N LEU A 14 -6.89 6.78 7.66
CA LEU A 14 -5.89 7.42 6.83
C LEU A 14 -5.39 6.46 5.73
N ARG A 15 -5.12 5.20 6.09
CA ARG A 15 -4.72 4.17 5.13
C ARG A 15 -5.75 3.95 4.03
N GLU A 16 -7.04 3.89 4.38
CA GLU A 16 -8.15 3.77 3.42
C GLU A 16 -8.26 5.01 2.51
N LEU A 17 -8.13 6.22 3.08
CA LEU A 17 -8.14 7.46 2.31
C LEU A 17 -7.01 7.49 1.27
N VAL A 18 -5.79 7.13 1.68
CA VAL A 18 -4.62 7.12 0.79
C VAL A 18 -4.77 6.05 -0.30
N GLN A 19 -5.26 4.86 0.05
CA GLN A 19 -5.57 3.80 -0.91
C GLN A 19 -6.55 4.29 -1.98
N ALA A 20 -7.69 4.86 -1.58
CA ALA A 20 -8.69 5.37 -2.52
C ALA A 20 -8.10 6.44 -3.45
N CYS A 21 -7.27 7.35 -2.92
CA CYS A 21 -6.60 8.36 -3.76
C CYS A 21 -5.68 7.73 -4.83
N LEU A 22 -4.89 6.73 -4.46
CA LEU A 22 -3.93 6.11 -5.37
C LEU A 22 -4.61 5.19 -6.39
N GLU A 23 -5.65 4.47 -5.99
CA GLU A 23 -6.38 3.56 -6.88
C GLU A 23 -7.36 4.32 -7.78
N ASP A 24 -8.22 5.17 -7.22
CA ASP A 24 -9.31 5.82 -7.95
C ASP A 24 -8.85 7.03 -8.75
N LEU A 25 -7.92 7.84 -8.21
CA LEU A 25 -7.48 9.07 -8.89
C LEU A 25 -6.24 8.83 -9.77
N ALA A 26 -5.29 8.01 -9.30
CA ALA A 26 -4.04 7.77 -10.03
C ALA A 26 -4.04 6.47 -10.87
N GLY A 27 -5.02 5.58 -10.67
CA GLY A 27 -5.13 4.31 -11.41
C GLY A 27 -4.02 3.32 -11.08
N TRP A 28 -3.41 3.42 -9.90
CA TRP A 28 -2.35 2.55 -9.43
C TRP A 28 -2.91 1.32 -8.72
N GLU A 29 -2.05 0.34 -8.46
CA GLU A 29 -2.36 -0.80 -7.60
C GLU A 29 -1.76 -0.54 -6.22
N THR A 30 -2.54 -0.77 -5.16
CA THR A 30 -2.02 -0.64 -3.80
C THR A 30 -2.07 -1.96 -3.06
N GLN A 31 -1.18 -2.07 -2.09
CA GLN A 31 -1.16 -3.11 -1.08
C GLN A 31 -1.04 -2.42 0.27
N ILE A 32 -1.70 -2.97 1.29
CA ILE A 32 -1.84 -2.32 2.60
C ILE A 32 -1.16 -3.16 3.67
N ALA A 33 -0.54 -2.48 4.62
CA ALA A 33 -0.04 -3.04 5.86
C ALA A 33 -0.35 -2.06 7.01
N SER A 34 -0.78 -2.62 8.14
CA SER A 34 -1.11 -1.88 9.37
C SER A 34 0.04 -1.80 10.37
N SER A 35 1.12 -2.56 10.13
CA SER A 35 2.32 -2.53 10.97
C SER A 35 3.59 -2.81 10.15
N GLY A 36 4.74 -2.57 10.77
CA GLY A 36 6.05 -2.90 10.19
C GLY A 36 6.22 -4.40 9.95
N GLU A 37 5.73 -5.25 10.86
CA GLU A 37 5.78 -6.71 10.71
C GLU A 37 4.95 -7.18 9.51
N GLU A 38 3.74 -6.65 9.34
CA GLU A 38 2.90 -6.96 8.18
C GLU A 38 3.56 -6.50 6.88
N CYS A 39 4.15 -5.29 6.88
CA CYS A 39 4.94 -4.78 5.75
C CYS A 39 6.08 -5.72 5.36
N LEU A 40 6.87 -6.17 6.34
CA LEU A 40 7.97 -7.10 6.09
C LEU A 40 7.47 -8.45 5.53
N GLN A 41 6.33 -8.95 6.00
CA GLN A 41 5.72 -10.17 5.44
C GLN A 41 5.27 -9.99 3.99
N VAL A 42 4.79 -8.80 3.61
CA VAL A 42 4.45 -8.46 2.22
C VAL A 42 5.71 -8.40 1.36
N LEU A 43 6.76 -7.71 1.82
CA LEU A 43 8.03 -7.56 1.09
C LEU A 43 8.79 -8.88 0.89
N GLN A 44 8.59 -9.86 1.76
CA GLN A 44 9.14 -11.21 1.58
C GLN A 44 8.46 -11.99 0.45
N LYS A 45 7.22 -11.64 0.09
CA LYS A 45 6.42 -12.32 -0.94
C LYS A 45 6.48 -11.62 -2.28
N GLU A 46 6.62 -10.29 -2.30
CA GLU A 46 6.55 -9.48 -3.52
C GLU A 46 7.54 -8.32 -3.49
N SER A 47 8.11 -7.95 -4.66
CA SER A 47 8.88 -6.71 -4.81
C SER A 47 7.94 -5.54 -5.09
N VAL A 48 8.02 -4.50 -4.27
CA VAL A 48 7.27 -3.25 -4.48
C VAL A 48 8.19 -2.13 -4.91
N ASN A 49 7.64 -1.14 -5.62
CA ASN A 49 8.38 0.07 -5.96
C ASN A 49 8.41 0.99 -4.74
N ALA A 50 9.62 1.31 -4.26
CA ALA A 50 9.86 2.33 -3.25
C ALA A 50 9.99 3.72 -3.88
#